data_AF-A0A529FEP8-F1
#
_entry.id   AF-A0A529FEP8-F1
#
_cell.length_a   1.000
_cell.length_b   1.000
_cell.length_c   1.000
_cell.angle_alpha   90.00
_cell.angle_beta   90.00
_cell.angle_gamma   90.00
#
_symmetry.space_group_name_H-M   'P 1'
#
loop_
_entity.id
_entity.type
_entity.pdbx_description
1 polymer ?
#
loop_
_entity_poly.entity_id
_entity_poly.type
_entity_poly.pdbx_seq_one_letter_code
_entity_poly.pdbx_strand_id
1 'polypeptide(L)' 'EHAVLEQLMVKAGRTVSKAALSSAIFDFETDADPSAIEIYVHRLRKKIEGSRVQIATLRGLGYLLRDAG' A
#
# COMPACT_ATOMS: atom_id res chain seq x y z
N GLU A 1 -8.18 -0.54 3.86
CA GLU A 1 -6.98 0.30 4.13
C GLU A 1 -6.05 -0.29 5.20
N HIS A 2 -6.53 -0.82 6.35
CA HIS A 2 -5.67 -1.47 7.36
C HIS A 2 -4.80 -2.59 6.76
N ALA A 3 -5.40 -3.49 5.98
CA ALA A 3 -4.68 -4.59 5.32
C ALA A 3 -3.58 -4.09 4.35
N VAL A 4 -3.75 -2.95 3.67
CA VAL A 4 -2.69 -2.36 2.83
C VAL A 4 -1.48 -1.99 3.69
N LEU A 5 -1.73 -1.31 4.80
CA LEU A 5 -0.65 -0.89 5.71
C LEU A 5 0.05 -2.10 6.31
N GLU A 6 -0.70 -3.10 6.77
CA GLU A 6 -0.17 -4.35 7.31
C GLU A 6 0.74 -5.06 6.30
N GLN A 7 0.30 -5.22 5.05
CA GLN A 7 1.12 -5.83 4.00
C GLN A 7 2.41 -5.05 3.74
N LEU A 8 2.34 -3.71 3.75
CA LEU A 8 3.52 -2.86 3.59
C LEU A 8 4.45 -2.93 4.80
N MET A 9 3.93 -3.12 6.02
CA MET A 9 4.72 -3.31 7.25
C MET A 9 5.44 -4.66 7.26
N VAL A 10 4.76 -5.74 6.87
CA VAL A 10 5.37 -7.08 6.72
C VAL A 10 6.54 -7.06 5.74
N LYS A 11 6.48 -6.17 4.74
CA LYS A 11 7.52 -5.95 3.73
C LYS A 11 8.23 -4.60 3.90
N ALA A 12 8.33 -4.07 5.12
CA ALA A 12 8.94 -2.76 5.35
C ALA A 12 10.34 -2.67 4.72
N GLY A 13 10.62 -1.54 4.05
CA GLY A 13 11.88 -1.36 3.31
C GLY A 13 11.94 -2.08 1.94
N ARG A 14 10.89 -2.82 1.54
CA ARG A 14 10.79 -3.46 0.22
C ARG A 14 9.59 -2.92 -0.56
N THR A 15 9.73 -2.93 -1.88
CA THR A 15 8.65 -2.52 -2.78
C THR A 15 7.64 -3.65 -2.91
N VAL A 16 6.36 -3.33 -2.75
CA VAL A 16 5.24 -4.25 -2.97
C VAL A 16 4.43 -3.77 -4.17
N SER A 17 4.21 -4.65 -5.14
CA SER A 17 3.47 -4.29 -6.35
C SER A 17 1.99 -4.05 -6.07
N LYS A 18 1.36 -3.23 -6.91
CA LYS A 18 -0.10 -3.00 -6.84
C LYS A 18 -0.88 -4.30 -6.97
N ALA A 19 -0.45 -5.20 -7.86
CA ALA A 19 -1.06 -6.52 -8.02
C ALA A 19 -0.93 -7.37 -6.75
N ALA A 20 0.26 -7.42 -6.12
CA ALA A 20 0.46 -8.17 -4.88
C ALA A 20 -0.39 -7.63 -3.72
N LEU A 21 -0.51 -6.29 -3.59
CA LEU A 21 -1.44 -5.69 -2.63
C LEU A 21 -2.89 -6.05 -2.95
N SER A 22 -3.28 -6.03 -4.21
CA SER A 22 -4.63 -6.42 -4.65
C SER A 22 -4.94 -7.85 -4.26
N SER A 23 -4.07 -8.80 -4.61
CA SER A 23 -4.25 -10.23 -4.31
C SER A 23 -4.21 -10.57 -2.83
N ALA A 24 -3.53 -9.77 -2.01
CA ALA A 24 -3.47 -9.99 -0.57
C ALA A 24 -4.70 -9.45 0.18
N ILE A 25 -5.49 -8.58 -0.46
CA ILE A 25 -6.57 -7.81 0.20
C ILE A 25 -7.94 -8.21 -0.34
N PHE A 26 -7.99 -8.59 -1.60
CA PHE A 26 -9.20 -9.06 -2.26
C PHE A 26 -9.06 -10.56 -2.48
N ASP A 27 -10.03 -11.34 -1.98
CA ASP A 27 -10.14 -12.75 -2.34
C ASP A 27 -10.47 -12.90 -3.82
N PHE A 28 -10.10 -14.04 -4.42
CA PHE A 28 -10.34 -14.38 -5.84
C PHE A 28 -11.81 -14.25 -6.28
N GLU A 29 -12.75 -14.29 -5.34
CA GLU A 29 -14.21 -14.13 -5.56
C GLU A 29 -14.62 -12.66 -5.72
N THR A 30 -13.75 -11.71 -5.37
CA THR A 30 -14.05 -10.28 -5.47
C THR A 30 -13.46 -9.74 -6.75
N ASP A 31 -14.32 -9.25 -7.65
CA ASP A 31 -13.94 -8.55 -8.88
C ASP A 31 -13.43 -7.13 -8.54
N ALA A 32 -12.42 -7.08 -7.68
CA ALA A 32 -11.94 -5.85 -7.08
C ALA A 32 -10.97 -5.18 -8.05
N ASP A 33 -11.38 -4.02 -8.55
CA ASP A 33 -10.55 -3.19 -9.39
C ASP A 33 -9.24 -2.82 -8.64
N PRO A 34 -8.06 -3.14 -9.20
CA PRO A 34 -6.78 -2.74 -8.64
C PRO A 34 -6.72 -1.24 -8.30
N SER A 35 -7.47 -0.37 -8.98
CA SER A 35 -7.61 1.06 -8.67
C SER A 35 -8.03 1.35 -7.21
N ALA A 36 -8.74 0.42 -6.55
CA ALA A 36 -9.09 0.53 -5.14
C ALA A 36 -7.85 0.62 -4.23
N ILE A 37 -6.73 0.00 -4.61
CA ILE A 37 -5.45 0.11 -3.90
C ILE A 37 -4.96 1.56 -3.88
N GLU A 38 -5.14 2.31 -4.96
CA GLU A 38 -4.73 3.73 -5.01
C GLU A 38 -5.54 4.58 -4.04
N ILE A 39 -6.85 4.32 -3.94
CA ILE A 39 -7.73 4.99 -2.98
C ILE A 39 -7.28 4.68 -1.54
N TYR A 40 -6.97 3.42 -1.23
CA TYR A 40 -6.49 3.05 0.10
C TYR A 40 -5.13 3.65 0.42
N VAL A 41 -4.19 3.66 -0.52
CA VAL A 41 -2.89 4.32 -0.33
C VAL A 41 -3.06 5.82 -0.12
N HIS A 42 -3.95 6.48 -0.87
CA HIS A 42 -4.26 7.89 -0.68
C HIS A 42 -4.78 8.18 0.73
N ARG A 43 -5.75 7.38 1.22
CA ARG A 43 -6.31 7.54 2.57
C ARG A 43 -5.26 7.25 3.64
N LEU A 44 -4.46 6.20 3.48
CA LEU A 44 -3.38 5.86 4.42
C LEU A 44 -2.35 6.98 4.52
N ARG A 45 -1.92 7.58 3.40
CA ARG A 45 -0.99 8.71 3.40
C ARG A 45 -1.49 9.86 4.26
N LYS A 46 -2.77 10.22 4.13
CA LYS A 46 -3.40 11.25 4.97
C LYS A 46 -3.43 10.86 6.44
N LYS A 47 -3.66 9.58 6.76
CA LYS A 47 -3.72 9.10 8.15
C LYS A 47 -2.35 9.04 8.84
N ILE A 48 -1.28 8.79 8.09
CA ILE A 48 0.08 8.68 8.63
C ILE A 48 0.90 9.95 8.40
N GLU A 49 0.27 11.01 7.90
CA GLU A 49 0.89 12.33 7.74
C GLU A 49 1.40 12.82 9.09
N GLY A 50 2.65 13.31 9.12
CA GLY A 50 3.33 13.72 10.35
C GLY A 50 3.87 12.58 11.22
N SER A 51 3.72 11.31 10.82
CA SER A 51 4.39 10.18 11.47
C SER A 51 5.84 10.02 11.01
N ARG A 52 6.60 9.11 11.65
CA ARG A 52 7.98 8.76 11.25
C ARG A 52 8.06 7.93 9.96
N VAL A 53 6.92 7.57 9.36
CA VAL A 53 6.87 6.73 8.17
C VAL A 53 6.00 7.34 7.09
N GLN A 54 6.34 7.02 5.84
CA GLN A 54 5.60 7.45 4.67
C GLN A 54 5.49 6.32 3.65
N ILE A 55 4.43 6.36 2.83
CA ILE A 55 4.25 5.45 1.71
C ILE A 55 4.74 6.14 0.43
N ALA A 56 5.85 5.69 -0.14
CA ALA A 56 6.35 6.15 -1.43
C ALA A 56 5.70 5.36 -2.58
N THR A 57 5.46 6.03 -3.72
CA THR A 57 5.08 5.36 -4.97
C THR A 57 6.31 5.27 -5.86
N LEU A 58 6.65 4.06 -6.27
CA LEU A 58 7.65 3.79 -7.29
C LEU A 58 6.90 3.45 -8.57
N ARG A 59 6.87 4.40 -9.52
CA ARG A 59 6.11 4.26 -10.76
C ARG A 59 6.50 2.98 -11.50
N GLY A 60 5.50 2.20 -11.91
CA GLY A 60 5.69 0.89 -12.56
C GLY A 60 6.07 -0.25 -11.62
N LEU A 61 6.44 0.01 -10.36
CA LEU A 61 6.89 -1.00 -9.41
C LEU A 61 5.90 -1.23 -8.26
N GLY A 62 5.29 -0.16 -7.74
CA GLY A 62 4.29 -0.24 -6.68
C GLY A 62 4.55 0.73 -5.53
N TYR A 63 4.44 0.24 -4.30
CA TYR A 63 4.46 1.04 -3.09
C TYR A 63 5.50 0.53 -2.10
N LEU A 64 6.09 1.47 -1.35
CA LEU A 64 7.11 1.19 -0.34
C LEU A 64 6.77 1.96 0.93
N LEU A 65 6.68 1.25 2.06
CA LEU A 65 6.72 1.89 3.37
C LEU A 65 8.18 2.12 3.74
N ARG A 66 8.52 3.39 4.02
CA ARG A 66 9.86 3.81 4.39
C ARG A 66 9.79 4.85 5.49
N ASP A 67 10.93 5.10 6.11
CA ASP A 67 11.11 6.22 7.00
C ASP A 67 10.77 7.55 6.28
N ALA A 68 10.15 8.47 7.01
CA ALA A 68 9.81 9.79 6.49
C ALA A 68 11.05 10.63 6.17
N GLY A 69 12.19 10.33 6.80
CA GLY A 69 13.37 11.20 6.83
C GLY A 69 13.29 12.18 7.99
#